data_AF-A0A950EEN5-F1
#
_entry.id   AF-A0A950EEN5-F1
#
_cell.length_a   1.000
_cell.length_b   1.000
_cell.length_c   1.000
_cell.angle_alpha   90.00
_cell.angle_beta   90.00
_cell.angle_gamma   90.00
#
_symmetry.space_group_name_H-M   'P 1'
#
loop_
_entity.id
_entity.type
_entity.pdbx_description
1 polymer ?
#
loop_
_entity_poly.entity_id
_entity_poly.type
_entity_poly.pdbx_seq_one_letter_code
_entity_poly.pdbx_strand_id
1 'polypeptide(L)'
;MIRGYVAVIAEVAATLEPGTEDITEREEKFEALIDRFEATEDPIRHGMATVMLSFLAGLFVGEEEYEAIKDNLDLERWFRLPKSHERRIHGHRHAGIRLVLDGPTLVPALDAHAAHPGPFTVDDLLPYRTAREPPCQTEARNRRTIMRKARSKKNRPLLLAELERRYRETPGF
;
A
#
# COMPACT_ATOMS: atom_id res chain seq x y z
N MET A 1 15.95 -30.47 14.26
CA MET A 1 15.97 -29.00 14.36
C MET A 1 14.80 -28.34 13.62
N ILE A 2 14.46 -28.73 12.38
CA ILE A 2 13.34 -28.12 11.62
C ILE A 2 11.93 -28.57 12.10
N ARG A 3 11.77 -29.83 12.52
CA ARG A 3 10.47 -30.39 12.94
C ARG A 3 9.79 -29.64 14.10
N GLY A 4 10.57 -29.02 14.99
CA GLY A 4 10.03 -28.22 16.11
C GLY A 4 9.35 -26.93 15.62
N TYR A 5 9.92 -26.27 14.61
CA TYR A 5 9.34 -25.04 14.05
C TYR A 5 8.09 -25.32 13.21
N VAL A 6 7.97 -26.51 12.60
CA VAL A 6 6.75 -26.88 11.87
C VAL A 6 5.54 -26.91 12.81
N ALA A 7 5.70 -27.41 14.04
CA ALA A 7 4.62 -27.39 15.04
C ALA A 7 4.26 -25.96 15.46
N VAL A 8 5.26 -25.09 15.63
CA VAL A 8 5.07 -23.67 15.96
C VAL A 8 4.33 -22.92 14.84
N ILE A 9 4.67 -23.18 13.57
CA ILE A 9 3.99 -22.59 12.42
C ILE A 9 2.55 -23.09 12.32
N ALA A 10 2.29 -24.36 12.64
CA ALA A 10 0.94 -24.90 12.68
C ALA A 10 0.08 -24.25 13.78
N GLU A 11 0.68 -23.95 14.94
CA GLU A 11 0.01 -23.23 16.03
C GLU A 11 -0.38 -21.81 15.61
N VAL A 12 0.52 -21.09 14.92
CA VAL A 12 0.21 -19.79 14.33
C VAL A 12 -0.90 -19.91 13.29
N ALA A 13 -0.79 -20.87 12.36
CA ALA A 13 -1.79 -21.06 11.30
C ALA A 13 -3.20 -21.34 11.84
N ALA A 14 -3.31 -22.07 12.97
CA ALA A 14 -4.59 -22.36 13.60
C ALA A 14 -5.35 -21.10 14.06
N THR A 15 -4.65 -20.03 14.43
CA THR A 15 -5.28 -18.73 14.78
C THR A 15 -5.80 -17.96 13.56
N LEU A 16 -5.34 -18.32 12.35
CA LEU A 16 -5.66 -17.62 11.10
C LEU A 16 -6.78 -18.29 10.32
N GLU A 17 -7.04 -19.57 10.57
CA GLU A 17 -8.10 -20.30 9.91
C GLU A 17 -9.46 -19.69 10.30
N PRO A 18 -10.28 -19.25 9.33
CA PRO A 18 -11.64 -18.82 9.60
C PRO A 18 -12.44 -20.01 10.18
N GLY A 19 -12.93 -19.89 11.41
CA GLY A 19 -13.57 -20.98 12.13
C GLY A 19 -14.87 -20.56 12.81
N THR A 20 -15.37 -21.42 13.71
CA THR A 20 -16.53 -21.12 14.57
C THR A 20 -16.18 -20.22 15.77
N GLU A 21 -14.88 -19.99 16.02
CA GLU A 21 -14.41 -19.11 17.08
C GLU A 21 -14.52 -17.65 16.66
N ASP A 22 -14.88 -16.81 17.62
CA ASP A 22 -14.99 -15.37 17.47
C ASP A 22 -13.65 -14.76 17.05
N ILE A 23 -13.69 -13.71 16.22
CA ILE A 23 -12.48 -13.03 15.72
C ILE A 23 -11.61 -12.45 16.84
N THR A 24 -12.22 -11.95 17.92
CA THR A 24 -11.50 -11.42 19.08
C THR A 24 -10.77 -12.53 19.82
N GLU A 25 -11.38 -13.71 19.98
CA GLU A 25 -10.70 -14.86 20.61
C GLU A 25 -9.50 -15.35 19.79
N ARG A 26 -9.60 -15.29 18.45
CA ARG A 26 -8.48 -15.64 17.55
C ARG A 26 -7.37 -14.60 17.60
N GLU A 27 -7.73 -13.31 17.67
CA GLU A 27 -6.78 -12.19 17.83
C GLU A 27 -6.00 -12.31 19.15
N GLU A 28 -6.68 -12.53 20.28
CA GLU A 28 -6.04 -12.70 21.59
C GLU A 28 -5.07 -13.89 21.61
N LYS A 29 -5.45 -15.02 20.99
CA LYS A 29 -4.56 -16.18 20.85
C LYS A 29 -3.33 -15.85 19.99
N PHE A 30 -3.50 -15.09 18.92
CA PHE A 30 -2.39 -14.67 18.06
C PHE A 30 -1.44 -13.71 18.77
N GLU A 31 -1.96 -12.75 19.55
CA GLU A 31 -1.16 -11.86 20.40
C GLU A 31 -0.39 -12.63 21.48
N ALA A 32 -1.04 -13.59 22.16
CA ALA A 32 -0.37 -14.42 23.16
C ALA A 32 0.77 -15.27 22.58
N LEU A 33 0.71 -15.64 21.30
CA LEU A 33 1.81 -16.31 20.60
C LEU A 33 2.98 -15.37 20.30
N ILE A 34 2.69 -14.11 19.95
CA ILE A 34 3.71 -13.07 19.77
C ILE A 34 4.49 -12.90 21.08
N ASP A 35 3.80 -12.64 22.18
CA ASP A 35 4.43 -12.46 23.50
C ASP A 35 5.31 -13.65 23.89
N ARG A 36 4.81 -14.87 23.64
CA ARG A 36 5.55 -16.11 23.92
C ARG A 36 6.82 -16.23 23.08
N PHE A 37 6.78 -15.81 21.83
CA PHE A 37 7.94 -15.87 20.93
C PHE A 37 8.98 -14.82 21.28
N GLU A 38 8.56 -13.60 21.66
CA GLU A 38 9.47 -12.55 22.15
C GLU A 38 10.13 -12.91 23.48
N ALA A 39 9.44 -13.65 24.35
CA ALA A 39 10.00 -14.08 25.64
C ALA A 39 11.09 -15.18 25.54
N THR A 40 11.34 -15.74 24.34
CA THR A 40 12.31 -16.84 24.16
C THR A 40 13.62 -16.34 23.58
N GLU A 41 14.78 -16.79 24.09
CA GLU A 41 16.10 -16.42 23.52
C GLU A 41 16.37 -16.97 22.10
N ASP A 42 15.39 -17.62 21.47
CA ASP A 42 15.49 -18.20 20.14
C ASP A 42 15.36 -17.12 19.05
N PRO A 43 16.41 -16.85 18.25
CA PRO A 43 16.37 -15.82 17.22
C PRO A 43 15.36 -16.12 16.10
N ILE A 44 15.01 -17.40 15.88
CA ILE A 44 14.02 -17.78 14.87
C ILE A 44 12.62 -17.38 15.36
N ARG A 45 12.30 -17.62 16.64
CA ARG A 45 11.02 -17.23 17.23
C ARG A 45 10.86 -15.72 17.32
N HIS A 46 11.91 -14.98 17.68
CA HIS A 46 11.91 -13.52 17.59
C HIS A 46 11.62 -13.00 16.17
N GLY A 47 12.23 -13.64 15.16
CA GLY A 47 11.93 -13.34 13.76
C GLY A 47 10.47 -13.59 13.42
N MET A 48 9.89 -14.69 13.89
CA MET A 48 8.46 -15.01 13.72
C MET A 48 7.56 -13.96 14.40
N ALA A 49 7.85 -13.58 15.64
CA ALA A 49 7.12 -12.54 16.36
C ALA A 49 7.12 -11.20 15.59
N THR A 50 8.29 -10.80 15.08
CA THR A 50 8.43 -9.57 14.29
C THR A 50 7.54 -9.59 13.05
N VAL A 51 7.47 -10.74 12.36
CA VAL A 51 6.59 -10.91 11.19
C VAL A 51 5.12 -10.86 11.62
N MET A 52 4.74 -11.62 12.64
CA MET A 52 3.36 -11.66 13.15
C MET A 52 2.86 -10.28 13.58
N LEU A 53 3.65 -9.53 14.36
CA LEU A 53 3.37 -8.14 14.75
C LEU A 53 3.12 -7.22 13.57
N SER A 54 3.82 -7.42 12.45
CA SER A 54 3.65 -6.59 11.26
C SER A 54 2.30 -6.77 10.57
N PHE A 55 1.64 -7.91 10.80
CA PHE A 55 0.31 -8.24 10.25
C PHE A 55 -0.82 -8.05 11.27
N LEU A 56 -0.54 -8.12 12.58
CA LEU A 56 -1.53 -8.07 13.67
C LEU A 56 -2.58 -6.97 13.48
N ALA A 57 -2.13 -5.74 13.19
CA ALA A 57 -2.98 -4.55 13.06
C ALA A 57 -4.08 -4.62 11.98
N GLY A 58 -4.13 -5.70 11.21
CA GLY A 58 -5.13 -5.91 10.18
C GLY A 58 -5.62 -7.30 9.91
N LEU A 59 -5.00 -8.27 10.55
CA LEU A 59 -5.27 -9.67 10.28
C LEU A 59 -6.66 -10.06 10.78
N PHE A 60 -7.13 -9.38 11.82
CA PHE A 60 -8.40 -9.64 12.50
C PHE A 60 -9.44 -8.53 12.27
N VAL A 61 -9.32 -7.79 11.16
CA VAL A 61 -10.25 -6.70 10.81
C VAL A 61 -11.18 -7.10 9.67
N GLY A 62 -12.49 -7.04 9.89
CA GLY A 62 -13.51 -7.10 8.83
C GLY A 62 -14.33 -8.40 8.76
N GLU A 63 -15.14 -8.68 9.78
CA GLU A 63 -16.18 -9.72 9.76
C GLU A 63 -17.51 -9.28 9.12
N GLU A 64 -17.51 -8.19 8.34
CA GLU A 64 -18.70 -7.76 7.61
C GLU A 64 -18.98 -8.70 6.42
N GLU A 65 -20.26 -9.01 6.14
CA GLU A 65 -20.64 -9.74 4.94
C GLU A 65 -20.02 -9.10 3.70
N TYR A 66 -19.42 -9.92 2.83
CA TYR A 66 -18.85 -9.46 1.57
C TYR A 66 -19.94 -8.75 0.73
N GLU A 67 -19.87 -7.43 0.64
CA GLU A 67 -20.74 -6.68 -0.27
C GLU A 67 -20.41 -7.04 -1.71
N ALA A 68 -21.35 -7.71 -2.38
CA ALA A 68 -21.22 -8.05 -3.79
C ALA A 68 -21.07 -6.79 -4.64
N ILE A 69 -20.10 -6.81 -5.56
CA ILE A 69 -19.83 -5.71 -6.50
C ILE A 69 -21.00 -5.59 -7.49
N LYS A 70 -21.70 -4.45 -7.50
CA LYS A 70 -22.97 -4.29 -8.23
C LYS A 70 -22.81 -3.66 -9.61
N ASP A 71 -21.78 -2.84 -9.82
CA ASP A 71 -21.52 -2.18 -11.09
C ASP A 71 -20.01 -1.89 -11.32
N ASN A 72 -19.69 -1.25 -12.45
CA ASN A 72 -18.30 -0.91 -12.79
C ASN A 72 -17.70 0.16 -11.88
N LEU A 73 -18.52 1.04 -11.30
CA LEU A 73 -18.08 2.04 -10.34
C LEU A 73 -17.77 1.36 -8.99
N ASP A 74 -18.55 0.38 -8.58
CA ASP A 74 -18.29 -0.47 -7.41
C ASP A 74 -17.09 -1.38 -7.64
N LEU A 75 -16.88 -1.89 -8.86
CA LEU A 75 -15.71 -2.68 -9.23
C LEU A 75 -14.45 -1.82 -9.22
N GLU A 76 -14.52 -0.61 -9.77
CA GLU A 76 -13.44 0.37 -9.75
C GLU A 76 -13.15 0.85 -8.32
N ARG A 77 -14.20 1.10 -7.51
CA ARG A 77 -14.09 1.37 -6.08
C ARG A 77 -13.51 0.17 -5.36
N TRP A 78 -13.84 -1.06 -5.69
CA TRP A 78 -13.27 -2.27 -5.10
C TRP A 78 -11.79 -2.45 -5.47
N PHE A 79 -11.37 -2.08 -6.69
CA PHE A 79 -9.96 -2.01 -7.10
C PHE A 79 -9.20 -0.80 -6.51
N ARG A 80 -9.89 0.28 -6.10
CA ARG A 80 -9.29 1.50 -5.50
C ARG A 80 -9.41 1.60 -3.96
N LEU A 81 -10.38 0.95 -3.33
CA LEU A 81 -10.59 0.74 -1.90
C LEU A 81 -9.70 -0.35 -1.25
N PRO A 82 -8.77 -1.04 -1.94
CA PRO A 82 -7.65 -1.61 -1.24
C PRO A 82 -6.93 -0.51 -0.48
N LYS A 83 -7.06 0.78 -0.84
CA LYS A 83 -6.54 1.89 -0.02
C LYS A 83 -7.32 2.24 1.28
N SER A 84 -8.54 1.74 1.49
CA SER A 84 -9.21 1.81 2.80
C SER A 84 -9.02 0.51 3.59
N HIS A 85 -9.05 -0.64 2.92
CA HIS A 85 -8.66 -1.93 3.50
C HIS A 85 -7.19 -1.93 3.95
N GLU A 86 -6.24 -1.41 3.16
CA GLU A 86 -4.82 -1.21 3.54
C GLU A 86 -4.64 -0.29 4.76
N ARG A 87 -5.63 0.54 5.14
CA ARG A 87 -5.61 1.35 6.38
C ARG A 87 -6.24 0.63 7.57
N ARG A 88 -7.25 -0.20 7.33
CA ARG A 88 -7.83 -1.11 8.31
C ARG A 88 -6.91 -2.31 8.58
N ILE A 89 -6.01 -2.64 7.64
CA ILE A 89 -5.19 -3.85 7.66
C ILE A 89 -3.71 -3.61 8.07
N HIS A 90 -3.19 -2.38 7.98
CA HIS A 90 -1.77 -2.14 8.24
C HIS A 90 -1.50 -0.86 9.01
N GLY A 91 -1.01 -1.02 10.24
CA GLY A 91 -0.34 0.05 10.98
C GLY A 91 0.70 0.82 10.15
N HIS A 92 0.74 2.13 10.38
CA HIS A 92 1.78 3.14 10.16
C HIS A 92 2.43 3.46 8.78
N ARG A 93 2.16 2.85 7.62
CA ARG A 93 3.09 3.07 6.46
C ARG A 93 2.72 3.79 5.15
N HIS A 94 1.47 3.98 4.68
CA HIS A 94 1.33 4.41 3.25
C HIS A 94 0.16 5.32 2.80
N ALA A 95 -0.39 6.19 3.65
CA ALA A 95 -1.51 7.07 3.24
C ALA A 95 -1.16 8.19 2.22
N GLY A 96 -0.04 8.90 2.37
CA GLY A 96 0.19 10.20 1.70
C GLY A 96 0.69 10.15 0.24
N ILE A 97 1.30 9.06 -0.19
CA ILE A 97 2.07 9.03 -1.46
C ILE A 97 1.17 9.05 -2.69
N ARG A 98 0.14 8.19 -2.78
CA ARG A 98 -0.74 8.13 -3.97
C ARG A 98 -1.62 9.38 -4.17
N LEU A 99 -2.08 10.01 -3.08
CA LEU A 99 -2.90 11.23 -3.17
C LEU A 99 -2.07 12.42 -3.66
N VAL A 100 -0.87 12.61 -3.11
CA VAL A 100 0.00 13.74 -3.47
C VAL A 100 0.67 13.56 -4.83
N LEU A 101 0.94 12.32 -5.25
CA LEU A 101 1.72 12.04 -6.46
C LEU A 101 0.87 11.68 -7.68
N ASP A 102 -0.20 10.94 -7.46
CA ASP A 102 -1.05 10.42 -8.54
C ASP A 102 -2.44 11.11 -8.53
N GLY A 103 -2.79 11.89 -7.50
CA GLY A 103 -4.04 12.66 -7.44
C GLY A 103 -4.26 13.59 -8.64
N PRO A 104 -3.26 14.35 -9.13
CA PRO A 104 -3.44 15.24 -10.28
C PRO A 104 -3.81 14.55 -11.60
N THR A 105 -3.47 13.27 -11.76
CA THR A 105 -3.85 12.44 -12.92
C THR A 105 -5.11 11.61 -12.65
N LEU A 106 -5.26 11.11 -11.43
CA LEU A 106 -6.35 10.22 -11.04
C LEU A 106 -7.67 10.95 -10.81
N VAL A 107 -7.66 12.17 -10.25
CA VAL A 107 -8.90 12.93 -9.93
C VAL A 107 -9.68 13.32 -11.20
N PRO A 108 -9.07 13.87 -12.27
CA PRO A 108 -9.80 14.17 -13.50
C PRO A 108 -10.37 12.92 -14.20
N ALA A 109 -9.65 11.79 -14.15
CA ALA A 109 -10.15 10.52 -14.69
C ALA A 109 -11.30 9.94 -13.84
N LEU A 110 -11.26 10.14 -12.51
CA LEU A 110 -12.31 9.71 -11.58
C LEU A 110 -13.62 10.47 -11.78
N ASP A 111 -13.55 11.79 -11.97
CA ASP A 111 -14.74 12.60 -12.23
C ASP A 111 -15.36 12.26 -13.60
N ALA A 112 -14.54 11.87 -14.58
CA ALA A 112 -15.03 11.43 -15.88
C ALA A 112 -15.91 10.18 -15.79
N HIS A 113 -15.59 9.23 -14.90
CA HIS A 113 -16.42 8.05 -14.66
C HIS A 113 -17.74 8.38 -13.96
N ALA A 114 -17.75 9.34 -13.03
CA ALA A 114 -18.98 9.77 -12.35
C ALA A 114 -19.98 10.44 -13.30
N ALA A 115 -19.49 11.09 -14.36
CA ALA A 115 -20.29 11.75 -15.38
C ALA A 115 -20.63 10.85 -16.59
N HIS A 116 -20.06 9.64 -16.67
CA HIS A 116 -20.25 8.74 -17.81
C HIS A 116 -21.23 7.61 -17.44
N PRO A 117 -22.33 7.40 -18.19
CA PRO A 117 -23.42 6.49 -17.81
C PRO A 117 -23.08 4.99 -17.93
N GLY A 118 -21.88 4.64 -18.41
CA GLY A 118 -21.45 3.26 -18.62
C GLY A 118 -19.93 3.15 -18.76
N PRO A 119 -19.39 1.95 -18.98
CA PRO A 119 -17.96 1.78 -19.24
C PRO A 119 -17.52 2.56 -20.48
N PHE A 120 -16.33 3.19 -20.41
CA PHE A 120 -15.73 3.85 -21.57
C PHE A 120 -15.50 2.84 -22.68
N THR A 121 -15.99 3.16 -23.86
CA THR A 121 -15.74 2.42 -25.09
C THR A 121 -14.48 2.92 -25.77
N VAL A 122 -14.03 2.19 -26.80
CA VAL A 122 -12.93 2.62 -27.65
C VAL A 122 -13.24 3.99 -28.27
N ASP A 123 -14.49 4.22 -28.69
CA ASP A 123 -14.92 5.46 -29.32
C ASP A 123 -14.84 6.65 -28.35
N ASP A 124 -15.10 6.43 -27.07
CA ASP A 124 -15.00 7.48 -26.04
C ASP A 124 -13.55 7.91 -25.78
N LEU A 125 -12.59 7.00 -25.99
CA LEU A 125 -11.16 7.22 -25.71
C LEU A 125 -10.36 7.66 -26.94
N LEU A 126 -10.81 7.33 -28.14
CA LEU A 126 -10.18 7.69 -29.41
C LEU A 126 -9.86 9.19 -29.55
N PRO A 127 -10.73 10.13 -29.14
CA PRO A 127 -10.44 11.57 -29.20
C PRO A 127 -9.21 11.99 -28.38
N TYR A 128 -8.90 11.25 -27.32
CA TYR A 128 -7.81 11.57 -26.39
C TYR A 128 -6.48 10.90 -26.76
N ARG A 129 -6.42 10.14 -27.86
CA ARG A 129 -5.21 9.42 -28.30
C ARG A 129 -3.98 10.31 -28.48
N THR A 130 -4.19 11.60 -28.79
CA THR A 130 -3.14 12.62 -28.94
C THR A 130 -3.13 13.66 -27.82
N ALA A 131 -3.93 13.47 -26.77
CA ALA A 131 -3.95 14.37 -25.64
C ALA A 131 -2.58 14.39 -24.97
N ARG A 132 -2.10 15.59 -24.64
CA ARG A 132 -0.80 15.76 -23.97
C ARG A 132 -1.01 15.90 -22.48
N GLU A 133 -0.14 15.25 -21.71
CA GLU A 133 -0.11 15.36 -20.26
C GLU A 133 0.05 16.85 -19.86
N PRO A 134 -0.84 17.41 -19.02
CA PRO A 134 -0.70 18.78 -18.52
C PRO A 134 0.67 19.02 -17.84
N PRO A 135 1.24 20.24 -17.96
CA PRO A 135 2.54 20.56 -17.34
C PRO A 135 2.58 20.26 -15.84
N CYS A 136 1.49 20.53 -15.10
CA CYS A 136 1.41 20.27 -13.67
C CYS A 136 1.60 18.77 -13.31
N GLN A 137 1.10 17.86 -14.15
CA GLN A 137 1.25 16.41 -13.97
C GLN A 137 2.70 15.98 -14.26
N THR A 138 3.28 16.49 -15.35
CA THR A 138 4.68 16.27 -15.69
C THR A 138 5.60 16.73 -14.56
N GLU A 139 5.35 17.92 -14.01
CA GLU A 139 6.15 18.45 -12.90
C GLU A 139 5.96 17.66 -11.60
N ALA A 140 4.75 17.18 -11.29
CA ALA A 140 4.51 16.32 -10.13
C ALA A 140 5.31 15.01 -10.22
N ARG A 141 5.37 14.39 -11.41
CA ARG A 141 6.20 13.21 -11.68
C ARG A 141 7.70 13.50 -11.56
N ASN A 142 8.14 14.68 -11.99
CA ASN A 142 9.53 15.12 -11.84
C ASN A 142 9.89 15.31 -10.36
N ARG A 143 9.04 15.99 -9.57
CA ARG A 143 9.21 16.14 -8.11
C ARG A 143 9.29 14.78 -7.42
N ARG A 144 8.43 13.81 -7.78
CA ARG A 144 8.48 12.42 -7.29
C ARG A 144 9.83 11.77 -7.54
N THR A 145 10.34 11.89 -8.75
CA THR A 145 11.61 11.30 -9.16
C THR A 145 12.77 11.86 -8.32
N ILE A 146 12.78 13.17 -8.09
CA ILE A 146 13.76 13.85 -7.23
C ILE A 146 13.64 13.36 -5.79
N MET A 147 12.43 13.36 -5.20
CA MET A 147 12.22 12.91 -3.82
C MET A 147 12.62 11.44 -3.61
N ARG A 148 12.38 10.56 -4.60
CA ARG A 148 12.81 9.16 -4.54
C ARG A 148 14.33 9.03 -4.55
N LYS A 149 15.02 9.81 -5.38
CA LYS A 149 16.48 9.87 -5.40
C LYS A 149 17.03 10.41 -4.06
N ALA A 150 16.40 11.43 -3.50
CA ALA A 150 16.79 12.04 -2.23
C ALA A 150 16.65 11.09 -1.02
N ARG A 151 15.63 10.21 -1.01
CA ARG A 151 15.45 9.18 0.03
C ARG A 151 16.42 8.00 -0.07
N SER A 152 17.06 7.80 -1.23
CA SER A 152 17.96 6.67 -1.46
C SER A 152 19.37 7.00 -0.96
N LYS A 153 19.92 6.17 -0.07
CA LYS A 153 21.32 6.31 0.39
C LYS A 153 22.33 6.28 -0.76
N LYS A 154 22.08 5.46 -1.79
CA LYS A 154 22.94 5.33 -3.00
C LYS A 154 22.82 6.53 -3.94
N ASN A 155 21.60 6.99 -4.22
CA ASN A 155 21.36 7.99 -5.26
C ASN A 155 21.41 9.44 -4.75
N ARG A 156 21.31 9.64 -3.43
CA ARG A 156 21.33 10.98 -2.82
C ARG A 156 22.63 11.74 -3.11
N PRO A 157 23.85 11.17 -3.00
CA PRO A 157 25.07 11.89 -3.33
C PRO A 157 25.11 12.37 -4.79
N LEU A 158 24.68 11.52 -5.73
CA LEU A 158 24.62 11.86 -7.16
C LEU A 158 23.61 12.98 -7.44
N LEU A 159 22.45 12.94 -6.77
CA LEU A 159 21.45 14.00 -6.88
C LEU A 159 22.00 15.33 -6.39
N LEU A 160 22.71 15.35 -5.26
CA LEU A 160 23.27 16.58 -4.69
C LEU A 160 24.34 17.18 -5.61
N ALA A 161 25.24 16.37 -6.15
CA ALA A 161 26.26 16.84 -7.09
C ALA A 161 25.65 17.46 -8.36
N GLU A 162 24.59 16.85 -8.90
CA GLU A 162 23.87 17.38 -10.06
C GLU A 162 23.18 18.71 -9.74
N LEU A 163 22.54 18.84 -8.57
CA LEU A 163 21.88 20.08 -8.15
C LEU A 163 22.89 21.21 -7.92
N GLU A 164 24.04 20.90 -7.32
CA GLU A 164 25.13 21.86 -7.12
C GLU A 164 25.73 22.33 -8.44
N ARG A 165 25.92 21.43 -9.41
CA ARG A 165 26.36 21.79 -10.77
C ARG A 165 25.38 22.75 -11.42
N ARG A 166 24.07 22.44 -11.40
CA ARG A 166 23.02 23.30 -11.96
C ARG A 166 22.98 24.68 -11.32
N TYR A 167 23.14 24.74 -10.00
CA TYR A 167 23.19 26.02 -9.29
C TYR A 167 24.35 26.89 -9.79
N ARG A 168 25.54 26.31 -9.98
CA ARG A 168 26.71 27.03 -10.53
C ARG A 168 26.57 27.44 -11.99
N GLU A 169 25.81 26.67 -12.77
CA GLU A 169 25.60 26.89 -14.22
C GLU A 169 24.42 27.82 -14.53
N THR A 170 23.58 28.16 -13.54
CA THR A 170 22.43 29.05 -13.74
C THR A 170 22.91 30.51 -13.74
N PRO A 171 22.82 31.24 -14.87
CA PRO A 171 23.22 32.64 -14.90
C PRO A 171 22.13 33.48 -14.23
N GLY A 172 22.47 34.21 -13.16
CA GLY A 172 21.53 35.12 -12.50
C GLY A 172 21.50 35.09 -10.97
N PHE A 173 22.46 34.42 -10.33
CA PHE A 173 22.96 34.79 -9.01
C PHE A 173 24.44 35.15 -9.12
#